data_AF-A0A014N8S4-F1
#
_entry.id   AF-A0A014N8S4-F1
#
_cell.length_a   1.000
_cell.length_b   1.000
_cell.length_c   1.000
_cell.angle_alpha   90.00
_cell.angle_beta   90.00
_cell.angle_gamma   90.00
#
_symmetry.space_group_name_H-M   'P 1'
#
loop_
_entity.id
_entity.type
_entity.pdbx_description
1 polymer ?
#
loop_
_entity_poly.entity_id
_entity_poly.type
_entity_poly.pdbx_seq_one_letter_code
_entity_poly.pdbx_strand_id
1 'polypeptide(L)'
;MPPLKPDKRGACSLIIDEDIPLRIQQDIASQRVLLIALLGDMQDHLPQPLLEANLTAIRDNKPVIAADPRASQYYASHMLEQSSLTADLLALRVGELAEHIRFWRNASQVK
;
A
#
# COMPACT_ATOMS: atom_id res chain seq x y z
N MET A 1 -17.53 -11.18 9.82
CA MET A 1 -16.91 -11.86 8.65
C MET A 1 -16.17 -13.11 9.10
N PRO A 2 -15.96 -14.12 8.24
CA PRO A 2 -15.06 -15.23 8.57
C PRO A 2 -13.62 -14.72 8.81
N PRO A 3 -12.82 -15.40 9.65
CA PRO A 3 -11.44 -14.98 9.91
C PRO A 3 -10.60 -14.94 8.63
N LEU A 4 -9.86 -13.84 8.46
CA LEU A 4 -8.84 -13.73 7.42
C LEU A 4 -7.69 -14.70 7.74
N LYS A 5 -7.27 -15.48 6.75
CA LYS A 5 -6.21 -16.49 6.92
C LYS A 5 -5.03 -16.12 6.02
N PRO A 6 -3.83 -15.92 6.58
CA PRO A 6 -2.62 -15.82 5.78
C PRO A 6 -2.37 -17.12 4.99
N ASP A 7 -1.82 -16.98 3.79
CA ASP A 7 -1.34 -18.09 2.98
C ASP A 7 -0.05 -18.69 3.56
N LYS A 8 0.49 -19.71 2.89
CA LYS A 8 1.76 -20.36 3.29
C LYS A 8 2.97 -19.42 3.32
N ARG A 9 2.86 -18.23 2.72
CA ARG A 9 3.91 -17.20 2.67
C ARG A 9 3.65 -16.10 3.69
N GLY A 10 2.63 -16.23 4.54
CA GLY A 10 2.27 -15.20 5.52
C GLY A 10 1.54 -14.00 4.91
N ALA A 11 0.90 -14.16 3.74
CA ALA A 11 0.15 -13.09 3.10
C ALA A 11 -1.36 -13.26 3.18
N CYS A 12 -2.06 -12.15 3.36
CA CYS A 12 -3.49 -12.07 3.23
C CYS A 12 -3.86 -11.05 2.15
N SER A 13 -4.52 -11.50 1.09
CA SER A 13 -5.03 -10.63 0.04
C SER A 13 -6.49 -10.28 0.32
N LEU A 14 -6.83 -9.02 0.13
CA LEU A 14 -8.11 -8.40 0.43
C LEU A 14 -8.53 -7.49 -0.73
N ILE A 15 -9.82 -7.21 -0.83
CA ILE A 15 -10.34 -6.12 -1.64
C ILE A 15 -11.04 -5.18 -0.66
N ILE A 16 -10.55 -3.95 -0.54
CA ILE A 16 -11.15 -2.91 0.30
C ILE A 16 -12.19 -2.17 -0.53
N ASP A 17 -13.37 -1.96 0.05
CA ASP A 17 -14.50 -1.22 -0.54
C ASP A 17 -14.81 -1.61 -1.99
N GLU A 18 -14.67 -2.91 -2.29
CA GLU A 18 -14.97 -3.56 -3.58
C GLU A 18 -13.99 -3.24 -4.74
N ASP A 19 -13.05 -2.31 -4.60
CA ASP A 19 -12.23 -1.82 -5.73
C ASP A 19 -10.72 -1.67 -5.48
N ILE A 20 -10.25 -1.77 -4.24
CA ILE A 20 -8.82 -1.61 -3.92
C ILE A 20 -8.23 -2.96 -3.54
N PRO A 21 -7.49 -3.63 -4.45
CA PRO A 21 -6.70 -4.80 -4.11
C PRO A 21 -5.60 -4.42 -3.13
N LEU A 22 -5.61 -5.06 -1.96
CA LEU A 22 -4.64 -4.85 -0.90
C LEU A 22 -4.08 -6.21 -0.43
N ARG A 23 -2.78 -6.23 -0.17
CA ARG A 23 -2.07 -7.37 0.42
C ARG A 23 -1.46 -6.94 1.74
N ILE A 24 -1.74 -7.72 2.78
CA ILE A 24 -1.02 -7.68 4.05
C ILE A 24 -0.01 -8.82 4.01
N GLN A 25 1.28 -8.52 4.14
CA GLN A 25 2.37 -9.49 4.08
C GLN A 25 3.16 -9.44 5.38
N GLN A 26 3.23 -10.55 6.09
CA GLN A 26 4.15 -10.68 7.21
C GLN A 26 5.57 -10.97 6.68
N ASP A 27 6.55 -10.19 7.11
CA ASP A 27 7.97 -10.48 6.96
C ASP A 27 8.52 -10.90 8.32
N ILE A 28 8.61 -12.22 8.51
CA ILE A 28 9.05 -12.82 9.77
C ILE A 28 10.53 -12.52 10.04
N ALA A 29 11.37 -12.49 9.00
CA ALA A 29 12.81 -12.31 9.16
C ALA A 29 13.13 -10.90 9.68
N SER A 30 12.42 -9.90 9.18
CA SER A 30 12.59 -8.49 9.58
C SER A 30 11.65 -8.04 10.69
N GLN A 31 10.80 -8.93 11.22
CA GLN A 31 9.74 -8.62 12.19
C GLN A 31 8.84 -7.45 11.78
N ARG A 32 8.37 -7.48 10.53
CA ARG A 32 7.59 -6.40 9.94
C ARG A 32 6.31 -6.91 9.30
N VAL A 33 5.36 -6.01 9.15
CA VAL A 33 4.16 -6.20 8.32
C VAL A 33 4.17 -5.18 7.21
N LEU A 34 4.08 -5.65 5.97
CA LEU A 34 3.96 -4.83 4.78
C LEU A 34 2.49 -4.75 4.38
N LEU A 35 1.99 -3.53 4.23
CA LEU A 35 0.75 -3.25 3.53
C LEU A 35 1.12 -2.84 2.10
N ILE A 36 0.50 -3.46 1.10
CA ILE A 36 0.73 -3.16 -0.31
C ILE A 36 -0.64 -3.03 -0.99
N ALA A 37 -0.89 -1.94 -1.69
CA ALA A 37 -2.12 -1.74 -2.43
C ALA A 37 -1.83 -1.36 -3.89
N LEU A 38 -2.64 -1.87 -4.81
CA LEU A 38 -2.50 -1.59 -6.24
C LEU A 38 -3.06 -0.20 -6.56
N LEU A 39 -2.19 0.69 -7.06
CA LEU A 39 -2.61 1.99 -7.55
C LEU A 39 -3.28 1.86 -8.92
N GLY A 40 -2.60 1.18 -9.84
CA GLY A 40 -3.04 0.97 -11.21
C GLY A 40 -1.87 0.90 -12.18
N ASP A 41 -2.16 1.01 -13.47
CA ASP A 41 -1.14 0.98 -14.51
C ASP A 41 -0.23 2.22 -14.46
N MET A 42 1.00 2.04 -14.94
CA MET A 42 1.95 3.15 -15.07
C MET A 42 1.49 4.17 -16.11
N GLN A 43 1.74 5.44 -15.83
CA GLN A 43 1.38 6.57 -16.68
C GLN A 43 2.57 7.54 -16.74
N ASP A 44 2.92 8.01 -17.93
CA ASP A 44 4.17 8.74 -18.18
C ASP A 44 4.27 10.07 -17.42
N HIS A 45 3.16 10.68 -17.04
CA HIS A 45 3.13 11.96 -16.32
C HIS A 45 3.26 11.83 -14.79
N LEU A 46 3.15 10.62 -14.24
CA LEU A 46 3.19 10.38 -12.80
C LEU A 46 4.57 10.29 -12.12
N PRO A 47 5.69 9.92 -12.79
CA PRO A 47 6.96 9.70 -12.09
C PRO A 47 7.45 10.87 -11.23
N GLN A 48 7.39 12.11 -11.76
CA GLN A 48 7.88 13.29 -11.05
C GLN A 48 6.97 13.66 -9.85
N PRO A 49 5.63 13.78 -10.01
CA PRO A 49 4.73 13.99 -8.87
C PRO A 49 4.85 12.91 -7.78
N LEU A 50 4.96 11.63 -8.17
CA LEU A 50 5.10 10.52 -7.23
C LEU A 50 6.43 10.59 -6.47
N LEU A 51 7.52 10.97 -7.14
CA LEU A 51 8.82 11.15 -6.49
C LEU A 51 8.76 12.25 -5.43
N GLU A 52 8.20 13.41 -5.77
CA GLU A 52 8.07 14.53 -4.85
C GLU A 52 7.20 14.18 -3.63
N ALA A 53 6.08 13.50 -3.86
CA ALA A 53 5.23 13.05 -2.78
C ALA A 53 5.90 12.00 -1.87
N ASN A 54 6.67 11.07 -2.45
CA ASN A 54 7.41 10.09 -1.68
C ASN A 54 8.46 10.72 -0.76
N LEU A 55 9.12 11.81 -1.18
CA LEU A 55 10.09 12.51 -0.33
C LEU A 55 9.44 13.01 0.97
N THR A 56 8.23 13.55 0.88
CA THR A 56 7.44 13.96 2.05
C THR A 56 6.96 12.73 2.84
N ALA A 57 6.45 11.71 2.15
CA ALA A 57 5.92 10.51 2.80
C ALA A 57 6.98 9.76 3.62
N ILE A 58 8.22 9.66 3.13
CA ILE A 58 9.33 9.04 3.86
C ILE A 58 9.62 9.77 5.17
N ARG A 59 9.62 11.10 5.15
CA ARG A 59 9.86 11.92 6.35
C ARG A 59 8.78 11.74 7.40
N ASP A 60 7.52 11.63 6.95
CA ASP A 60 6.35 11.56 7.81
C ASP A 60 5.93 10.13 8.15
N ASN A 61 6.72 9.13 7.73
CA ASN A 61 6.41 7.70 7.86
C ASN A 61 5.00 7.36 7.33
N LYS A 62 4.70 7.85 6.13
CA LYS A 62 3.45 7.62 5.39
C LYS A 62 3.67 6.60 4.26
N PRO A 63 2.59 6.08 3.64
CA PRO A 63 2.72 5.20 2.50
C PRO A 63 3.52 5.81 1.35
N VAL A 64 4.36 4.99 0.72
CA VAL A 64 5.18 5.36 -0.45
C VAL A 64 4.73 4.61 -1.68
N ILE A 65 4.85 5.23 -2.86
CA ILE A 65 4.49 4.61 -4.14
C ILE A 65 5.73 4.15 -4.88
N ALA A 66 5.71 2.90 -5.35
CA ALA A 66 6.78 2.32 -6.15
C ALA A 66 6.23 1.83 -7.49
N ALA A 67 7.07 1.94 -8.52
CA ALA A 67 6.83 1.30 -9.82
C ALA A 67 7.29 -0.15 -9.78
N ASP A 68 6.50 -1.05 -10.38
CA ASP A 68 6.96 -2.35 -10.84
C ASP A 68 7.02 -2.34 -12.37
N PRO A 69 8.21 -2.12 -12.97
CA PRO A 69 8.37 -2.10 -14.41
C PRO A 69 8.02 -3.43 -15.10
N ARG A 70 8.08 -4.56 -14.38
CA ARG A 70 7.77 -5.88 -14.96
C ARG A 70 6.27 -6.04 -15.15
N ALA A 71 5.48 -5.54 -14.20
CA ALA A 71 4.03 -5.55 -14.26
C ALA A 71 3.46 -4.32 -14.97
N SER A 72 4.27 -3.29 -15.25
CA SER A 72 3.83 -1.97 -15.73
C SER A 72 2.79 -1.32 -14.80
N GLN A 73 3.00 -1.46 -13.49
CA GLN A 73 2.04 -1.04 -12.46
C GLN A 73 2.69 -0.21 -11.36
N TYR A 74 1.91 0.63 -10.71
CA TYR A 74 2.27 1.31 -9.48
C TYR A 74 1.61 0.64 -8.27
N TYR A 75 2.36 0.58 -7.17
CA TYR A 75 1.91 0.07 -5.89
C TYR A 75 2.18 1.09 -4.79
N ALA A 76 1.22 1.34 -3.92
CA ALA A 76 1.48 2.02 -2.66
C ALA A 76 1.83 0.98 -1.59
N SER A 77 2.79 1.31 -0.72
CA SER A 77 3.24 0.41 0.33
C SER A 77 3.50 1.14 1.63
N HIS A 78 3.25 0.46 2.75
CA HIS A 78 3.58 0.96 4.08
C HIS A 78 4.12 -0.18 4.94
N MET A 79 5.28 0.05 5.53
CA MET A 79 5.97 -0.89 6.40
C MET A 79 5.68 -0.57 7.86
N LEU A 80 5.21 -1.57 8.61
CA LEU A 80 4.87 -1.48 10.02
C LEU A 80 5.77 -2.42 10.81
N GLU A 81 6.28 -1.95 11.95
CA GLU A 81 7.01 -2.79 12.89
C GLU A 81 6.04 -3.72 13.62
N GLN A 82 6.35 -5.01 13.68
CA GLN A 82 5.43 -6.01 14.25
C GLN A 82 5.27 -5.84 15.77
N SER A 83 6.28 -5.32 16.46
CA SER A 83 6.31 -5.16 17.92
C SER A 83 5.27 -4.17 18.45
N SER A 84 4.83 -3.21 17.63
CA SER A 84 3.85 -2.18 18.00
C SER A 84 2.49 -2.38 17.33
N LEU A 85 2.32 -3.47 16.56
CA LEU A 85 1.14 -3.69 15.75
C LEU A 85 -0.04 -4.18 16.60
N THR A 86 -1.10 -3.38 16.65
CA THR A 86 -2.40 -3.76 17.18
C THR A 86 -3.42 -3.89 16.04
N ALA A 87 -4.56 -4.52 16.32
CA ALA A 87 -5.66 -4.59 15.35
C ALA A 87 -6.15 -3.19 14.95
N ASP A 88 -6.27 -2.27 15.92
CA ASP A 88 -6.72 -0.90 15.67
C ASP A 88 -5.72 -0.11 14.82
N LEU A 89 -4.42 -0.26 15.10
CA LEU A 89 -3.38 0.37 14.29
C LEU A 89 -3.38 -0.20 12.86
N LEU A 90 -3.50 -1.52 12.72
CA LEU A 90 -3.59 -2.15 11.41
C LEU A 90 -4.79 -1.64 10.61
N ALA A 91 -5.97 -1.55 11.24
CA ALA A 91 -7.18 -1.02 10.62
C ALA A 91 -7.01 0.44 10.18
N LEU A 92 -6.42 1.28 11.04
CA LEU A 92 -6.11 2.67 10.72
C LEU A 92 -5.17 2.78 9.51
N ARG A 93 -4.08 2.01 9.50
CA ARG A 93 -3.09 2.05 8.41
C ARG A 93 -3.63 1.51 7.10
N VAL A 94 -4.50 0.50 7.14
CA VAL A 94 -5.23 0.02 5.96
C VAL A 94 -6.16 1.11 5.41
N GLY A 95 -6.88 1.82 6.29
CA GLY A 95 -7.74 2.95 5.89
C GLY A 95 -6.93 4.10 5.27
N GLU A 96 -5.84 4.51 5.90
CA GLU A 96 -4.94 5.54 5.35
C GLU A 96 -4.38 5.13 3.98
N LEU A 97 -4.00 3.86 3.80
CA LEU A 97 -3.50 3.36 2.52
C LEU A 97 -4.60 3.39 1.45
N ALA A 98 -5.84 3.01 1.79
CA ALA A 98 -6.96 3.07 0.85
C ALA A 98 -7.25 4.50 0.38
N GLU A 99 -7.28 5.47 1.29
CA GLU A 99 -7.43 6.89 0.94
C GLU A 99 -6.28 7.41 0.08
N HIS A 100 -5.05 6.97 0.36
CA HIS A 100 -3.89 7.32 -0.45
C HIS A 100 -4.03 6.79 -1.90
N ILE A 101 -4.52 5.57 -2.08
CA ILE A 101 -4.81 5.01 -3.40
C ILE A 101 -5.89 5.84 -4.12
N ARG A 102 -6.98 6.19 -3.44
CA ARG A 102 -8.06 7.02 -4.02
C ARG A 102 -7.55 8.37 -4.48
N PHE A 103 -6.76 9.05 -3.65
CA PHE A 103 -6.16 10.33 -3.99
C PHE A 103 -5.35 10.23 -5.28
N TRP A 104 -4.46 9.25 -5.40
CA TRP A 104 -3.61 9.11 -6.57
C TRP A 104 -4.34 8.62 -7.82
N ARG A 105 -5.35 7.76 -7.68
CA ARG A 105 -6.23 7.40 -8.79
C ARG A 105 -6.91 8.66 -9.36
N ASN A 106 -7.43 9.53 -8.50
CA ASN A 106 -8.04 10.79 -8.92
C ASN A 106 -7.01 11.75 -9.52
N ALA A 107 -5.85 11.92 -8.89
CA ALA A 107 -4.78 12.78 -9.41
C ALA A 107 -4.28 12.31 -10.78
N SER A 108 -4.24 11.00 -11.03
CA SER A 108 -3.81 10.45 -12.31
C SER A 108 -4.75 10.75 -13.48
N GLN A 109 -6.03 11.04 -13.20
CA GLN A 109 -7.02 11.39 -14.21
C GLN A 109 -6.89 12.84 -14.71
N VAL A 110 -6.17 13.69 -13.97
CA VAL A 110 -5.92 15.08 -14.35
C VAL A 110 -4.64 15.12 -15.18
N LYS A 111 -4.79 15.45 -16.47
CA LYS A 111 -3.68 15.63 -17.43
C LYS A 111 -3.22 17.08 -17.48
#